data_AF-A0AA96TFG8-F1
#
_entry.id   AF-A0AA96TFG8-F1
#
_cell.length_a   1.000
_cell.length_b   1.000
_cell.length_c   1.000
_cell.angle_alpha   90.00
_cell.angle_beta   90.00
_cell.angle_gamma   90.00
#
_symmetry.space_group_name_H-M   'P 1'
#
loop_
_entity.id
_entity.type
_entity.pdbx_description
1 polymer ?
#
loop_
_entity_poly.entity_id
_entity_poly.type
_entity_poly.pdbx_seq_one_letter_code
_entity_poly.pdbx_strand_id
1 'polypeptide(L)'
;MSVEPDAVDGLAAELLGLAAGLSTEADECDRAVGLLRSAAVGDLAAATATAGRAWSQVIGCLAQGNATFSSALYTVAAEYRAADAALAQHIGSSPAAEAAGPR
;
A
#
# COMPACT_ATOMS: atom_id res chain seq x y z
N MET A 1 -2.04 -13.21 21.84
CA MET A 1 -1.58 -12.37 20.72
C MET A 1 -2.70 -11.37 20.46
N SER A 2 -2.52 -10.09 20.77
CA SER A 2 -3.52 -9.06 20.48
C SER A 2 -3.32 -8.59 19.04
N VAL A 3 -4.40 -8.37 18.29
CA VAL A 3 -4.34 -7.67 17.01
C VAL A 3 -4.33 -6.17 17.31
N GLU A 4 -3.47 -5.41 16.64
CA GLU A 4 -3.36 -3.96 16.80
C GLU A 4 -3.67 -3.30 15.44
N PRO A 5 -4.94 -2.94 15.18
CA PRO A 5 -5.37 -2.38 13.89
C PRO A 5 -4.60 -1.12 13.50
N ASP A 6 -4.23 -0.31 14.49
CA ASP A 6 -3.46 0.92 14.27
C ASP A 6 -2.05 0.63 13.75
N ALA A 7 -1.42 -0.46 14.19
CA ALA A 7 -0.13 -0.89 13.65
C ALA A 7 -0.26 -1.39 12.20
N VAL A 8 -1.39 -2.02 11.86
CA VAL A 8 -1.70 -2.43 10.48
C VAL A 8 -1.93 -1.22 9.58
N ASP A 9 -2.64 -0.20 10.07
CA ASP A 9 -2.83 1.07 9.35
C ASP A 9 -1.50 1.80 9.15
N GLY A 10 -0.60 1.77 10.14
CA GLY A 10 0.74 2.31 10.05
C GLY A 10 1.57 1.64 8.95
N LEU A 11 1.59 0.30 8.92
CA LEU A 11 2.26 -0.46 7.85
C LEU A 11 1.63 -0.18 6.47
N ALA A 12 0.31 -0.06 6.39
CA ALA A 12 -0.38 0.30 5.16
C ALA A 12 0.04 1.70 4.67
N ALA A 13 0.19 2.67 5.57
CA ALA A 13 0.67 4.01 5.23
C ALA A 13 2.11 4.01 4.73
N GLU A 14 2.99 3.23 5.37
CA GLU A 14 4.39 3.08 4.94
C GLU A 14 4.49 2.47 3.53
N LEU A 15 3.73 1.41 3.26
CA LEU A 15 3.67 0.80 1.92
C LEU A 15 3.14 1.79 0.86
N LEU A 16 2.15 2.60 1.21
CA LEU A 16 1.63 3.62 0.30
C LEU A 16 2.69 4.71 0.02
N GLY A 17 3.42 5.15 1.05
CA GLY A 17 4.53 6.08 0.89
C GLY A 17 5.65 5.51 0.01
N LEU A 18 6.01 4.24 0.22
CA LEU A 18 6.98 3.54 -0.62
C LEU A 18 6.49 3.41 -2.07
N ALA A 19 5.20 3.14 -2.29
CA ALA A 19 4.61 3.10 -3.62
C ALA A 19 4.76 4.45 -4.34
N ALA A 20 4.44 5.56 -3.66
CA ALA A 20 4.59 6.90 -4.22
C ALA A 20 6.05 7.26 -4.53
N GLY A 21 6.98 6.87 -3.64
CA GLY A 21 8.41 7.05 -3.86
C GLY A 21 8.91 6.28 -5.08
N LEU A 22 8.51 5.02 -5.23
CA LEU A 22 8.84 4.20 -6.40
C LEU A 22 8.25 4.79 -7.69
N SER A 23 6.99 5.24 -7.70
CA SER A 23 6.42 5.91 -8.87
C SER A 23 7.20 7.15 -9.29
N THR A 24 7.66 7.95 -8.32
CA THR A 24 8.49 9.13 -8.59
C THR A 24 9.84 8.74 -9.20
N GLU A 25 10.49 7.70 -8.68
CA GLU A 25 11.76 7.17 -9.21
C GLU A 25 11.60 6.64 -10.64
N ALA A 26 10.48 5.97 -10.94
CA ALA A 26 10.17 5.51 -12.30
C ALA A 26 10.07 6.69 -13.29
N ASP A 27 9.37 7.75 -12.92
CA ASP A 27 9.24 8.97 -13.73
C ASP A 27 10.59 9.66 -13.95
N GLU A 28 11.46 9.68 -12.94
CA GLU A 28 12.82 10.21 -13.03
C GLU A 28 13.70 9.36 -13.95
N CYS A 29 13.63 8.03 -13.83
CA CYS A 29 14.32 7.10 -14.72
C CYS A 29 13.88 7.30 -16.18
N ASP A 30 12.57 7.43 -16.44
CA ASP A 30 12.06 7.64 -17.80
C ASP A 30 12.54 8.98 -18.39
N ARG A 31 12.58 10.04 -17.56
CA ARG A 31 13.17 11.33 -17.96
C ARG A 31 14.66 11.20 -18.29
N ALA A 32 15.44 10.52 -17.45
CA ALA A 32 16.87 10.32 -17.66
C ALA A 32 17.16 9.51 -18.93
N VAL A 33 16.39 8.45 -19.18
CA VAL A 33 16.46 7.63 -20.40
C VAL A 33 16.11 8.46 -21.63
N GLY A 34 15.09 9.32 -21.52
CA GLY A 34 14.73 10.28 -22.57
C GLY A 34 15.90 11.20 -22.96
N LEU A 35 16.59 11.76 -21.95
CA LEU A 35 17.76 12.61 -22.15
C LEU A 35 18.94 11.84 -22.76
N LEU A 36 19.28 10.67 -22.22
CA LEU A 36 20.37 9.83 -22.73
C LEU A 36 20.13 9.40 -24.17
N ARG A 37 18.89 9.02 -24.51
CA ARG A 37 18.50 8.69 -25.88
C ARG A 37 18.65 9.87 -26.84
N SER A 38 18.42 11.09 -26.38
CA SER A 38 18.60 12.29 -27.23
C SER A 38 20.07 12.60 -27.50
N ALA A 39 20.98 12.16 -26.61
CA ALA A 39 22.43 12.36 -26.74
C ALA A 39 23.15 11.18 -27.42
N ALA A 40 22.57 9.97 -27.39
CA ALA A 40 23.14 8.76 -27.97
C ALA A 40 22.70 8.54 -29.43
N VAL A 41 23.50 7.80 -30.20
CA VAL A 41 23.22 7.47 -31.61
C VAL A 41 23.32 5.96 -31.82
N GLY A 42 22.51 5.42 -32.72
CA GLY A 42 22.58 4.01 -33.13
C GLY A 42 22.23 3.03 -32.01
N ASP A 43 22.97 1.92 -31.93
CA ASP A 43 22.67 0.80 -31.03
C ASP A 43 22.71 1.18 -29.55
N LEU A 44 23.55 2.15 -29.17
CA LEU A 44 23.60 2.65 -27.79
C LEU A 44 22.27 3.30 -27.38
N ALA A 45 21.67 4.12 -28.26
CA ALA A 45 20.37 4.73 -28.00
C ALA A 45 19.26 3.68 -27.87
N ALA A 46 19.30 2.64 -28.72
CA ALA A 46 18.35 1.54 -28.67
C ALA A 46 18.49 0.68 -27.40
N ALA A 47 19.72 0.38 -26.99
CA ALA A 47 20.02 -0.36 -25.76
C ALA A 47 19.59 0.42 -24.51
N THR A 48 19.93 1.70 -24.42
CA THR A 48 19.52 2.57 -23.30
C THR A 48 18.01 2.69 -23.21
N ALA A 49 17.30 2.84 -24.33
CA ALA A 49 15.84 2.91 -24.33
C ALA A 49 15.20 1.58 -23.86
N THR A 50 15.78 0.45 -24.24
CA THR A 50 15.28 -0.88 -23.84
C THR A 50 15.52 -1.13 -22.35
N ALA A 51 16.74 -0.89 -21.88
CA ALA A 51 17.08 -1.03 -20.46
C ALA A 51 16.25 -0.08 -19.59
N GLY A 52 16.10 1.18 -20.03
CA GLY A 52 15.30 2.20 -19.37
C GLY A 52 13.84 1.80 -19.20
N ARG A 53 13.19 1.36 -20.28
CA ARG A 53 11.80 0.87 -20.23
C ARG A 53 11.65 -0.34 -19.32
N ALA A 54 12.58 -1.30 -19.40
CA ALA A 54 12.53 -2.48 -18.55
C ALA A 54 12.63 -2.11 -17.06
N TRP A 55 13.50 -1.16 -16.74
CA TRP A 55 13.67 -0.68 -15.37
C TRP A 55 12.44 0.09 -14.86
N SER A 56 11.92 1.05 -15.65
CA SER A 56 10.69 1.78 -15.32
C SER A 56 9.51 0.81 -15.11
N GLN A 57 9.39 -0.22 -15.95
CA GLN A 57 8.36 -1.24 -15.79
C GLN A 57 8.49 -2.02 -14.47
N VAL A 58 9.69 -2.43 -14.08
CA VAL A 58 9.92 -3.14 -12.81
C VAL A 58 9.55 -2.24 -11.63
N ILE A 59 9.99 -0.98 -11.63
CA ILE A 59 9.65 -0.03 -10.56
C ILE A 59 8.13 0.21 -10.50
N GLY A 60 7.48 0.40 -11.65
CA GLY A 60 6.04 0.56 -11.74
C GLY A 60 5.27 -0.65 -11.17
N CYS A 61 5.74 -1.87 -11.45
CA CYS A 61 5.18 -3.08 -10.85
C CYS A 61 5.32 -3.12 -9.32
N LEU A 62 6.48 -2.71 -8.79
CA LEU A 62 6.71 -2.65 -7.34
C LEU A 62 5.83 -1.59 -6.67
N ALA A 63 5.71 -0.41 -7.28
CA ALA A 63 4.83 0.66 -6.81
C ALA A 63 3.38 0.19 -6.75
N GLN A 64 2.89 -0.42 -7.83
CA GLN A 64 1.53 -0.97 -7.89
C GLN A 64 1.31 -2.07 -6.86
N GLY A 65 2.29 -2.97 -6.66
CA GLY A 65 2.23 -4.01 -5.64
C GLY A 65 2.09 -3.44 -4.23
N ASN A 66 2.94 -2.47 -3.88
CA ASN A 66 2.90 -1.81 -2.57
C ASN A 66 1.57 -1.08 -2.33
N ALA A 67 1.05 -0.36 -3.32
CA ALA A 67 -0.25 0.30 -3.23
C ALA A 67 -1.40 -0.72 -3.04
N THR A 68 -1.33 -1.85 -3.74
CA THR A 68 -2.33 -2.93 -3.63
C THR A 68 -2.31 -3.56 -2.25
N PHE A 69 -1.12 -3.87 -1.71
CA PHE A 69 -0.99 -4.40 -0.35
C PHE A 69 -1.45 -3.40 0.71
N SER A 70 -1.08 -2.12 0.57
CA SER A 70 -1.56 -1.04 1.44
C SER A 70 -3.09 -1.00 1.51
N SER A 71 -3.76 -1.00 0.35
CA SER A 71 -5.24 -1.01 0.27
C SER A 71 -5.86 -2.24 0.95
N ALA A 72 -5.27 -3.41 0.75
CA ALA A 72 -5.73 -4.64 1.40
C ALA A 72 -5.58 -4.57 2.93
N LEU A 73 -4.47 -4.03 3.44
CA LEU A 73 -4.25 -3.87 4.88
C LEU A 73 -5.25 -2.90 5.52
N TYR A 74 -5.51 -1.76 4.88
CA TYR A 74 -6.56 -0.84 5.35
C TYR A 74 -7.94 -1.50 5.39
N THR A 75 -8.26 -2.31 4.39
CA THR A 75 -9.53 -3.05 4.33
C THR A 75 -9.63 -4.04 5.48
N VAL A 76 -8.60 -4.85 5.71
CA VAL A 76 -8.57 -5.83 6.81
C VAL A 76 -8.67 -5.14 8.18
N ALA A 77 -7.96 -4.03 8.39
CA ALA A 77 -8.03 -3.27 9.64
C ALA A 77 -9.45 -2.70 9.88
N ALA A 78 -10.11 -2.20 8.83
CA ALA A 78 -11.47 -1.72 8.91
C ALA A 78 -12.49 -2.83 9.22
N GLU A 79 -12.37 -3.98 8.54
CA GLU A 79 -13.21 -5.16 8.79
C GLU A 79 -13.05 -5.69 10.21
N TYR A 80 -11.82 -5.73 10.72
CA TYR A 80 -11.56 -6.12 12.10
C TYR A 80 -12.24 -5.18 13.10
N ARG A 81 -12.07 -3.86 12.94
CA ARG A 81 -12.73 -2.86 13.80
C ARG A 81 -14.24 -2.98 13.76
N ALA A 82 -14.84 -3.26 12.59
CA ALA A 82 -16.27 -3.46 12.45
C ALA A 82 -16.76 -4.73 13.16
N ALA A 83 -16.03 -5.83 13.03
CA ALA A 83 -16.34 -7.09 13.70
C ALA A 83 -16.24 -6.96 15.23
N ASP A 84 -15.20 -6.27 15.73
CA ASP A 84 -15.02 -6.00 17.16
C ASP A 84 -16.18 -5.15 17.72
N ALA A 85 -16.57 -4.08 17.02
CA ALA A 85 -17.70 -3.25 17.41
C ALA A 85 -19.03 -4.03 17.44
N ALA A 86 -19.26 -4.92 16.47
CA ALA A 86 -20.46 -5.78 16.44
C ALA A 86 -20.49 -6.77 17.62
N LEU A 87 -19.34 -7.36 17.96
CA LEU A 87 -19.21 -8.24 19.11
C LEU A 87 -19.47 -7.49 20.42
N ALA A 88 -18.89 -6.30 20.58
CA ALA A 88 -19.09 -5.46 21.75
C ALA A 88 -20.57 -5.07 21.94
N GLN A 89 -21.27 -4.73 20.86
CA GLN A 89 -22.72 -4.46 20.88
C GLN A 89 -23.52 -5.69 21.32
N HIS A 90 -23.17 -6.88 20.82
CA HIS A 90 -23.86 -8.11 21.20
C HIS A 90 -23.68 -8.46 22.68
N ILE A 91 -22.47 -8.28 23.21
CA ILE A 91 -22.17 -8.48 24.64
C ILE A 91 -22.94 -7.47 25.50
N GLY A 92 -22.92 -6.19 25.13
CA GLY A 92 -23.62 -5.12 25.86
C GLY A 92 -25.16 -5.23 25.80
N SER A 93 -25.69 -5.86 24.75
CA SER A 93 -27.14 -6.09 24.58
C SER A 93 -27.62 -7.42 25.17
N SER A 94 -26.73 -8.21 25.81
CA SER A 94 -27.09 -9.49 26.40
C SER A 94 -27.89 -9.30 27.71
N PRO A 95 -29.01 -10.01 27.91
CA PRO A 95 -29.91 -9.81 29.06
C PRO A 95 -29.27 -10.10 30.44
N ALA A 96 -28.08 -10.70 30.48
CA ALA A 96 -27.31 -10.86 31.71
C ALA A 96 -26.78 -9.53 32.28
N ALA A 97 -26.57 -8.50 31.44
CA ALA A 97 -26.20 -7.15 31.90
C ALA A 97 -27.39 -6.38 32.50
N GLU A 98 -28.61 -6.69 32.06
CA GLU A 98 -29.85 -6.05 32.52
C GLU A 98 -30.31 -6.58 33.90
N ALA A 99 -29.93 -7.82 34.26
CA ALA A 99 -30.21 -8.39 35.57
C ALA A 99 -29.26 -7.90 36.70
N ALA A 100 -28.27 -7.04 36.38
CA ALA A 100 -27.16 -6.70 37.28
C ALA A 100 -27.16 -5.26 37.83
N GLY A 101 -28.24 -4.48 37.76
CA GLY A 101 -28.30 -3.22 38.51
C GLY A 101 -29.66 -2.55 38.62
N PRO A 102 -29.87 -1.63 39.59
CA PRO A 102 -29.35 -1.53 40.97
C PRO A 102 -30.40 -2.01 42.00
N ARG A 103 -29.95 -2.45 43.19
CA ARG A 103 -30.80 -2.69 44.38
C ARG A 103 -31.04 -1.41 45.16
#